data_AF-I7J2T2-F1
#
_entry.id   AF-I7J2T2-F1
#
_cell.length_a   1.000
_cell.length_b   1.000
_cell.length_c   1.000
_cell.angle_alpha   90.00
_cell.angle_beta   90.00
_cell.angle_gamma   90.00
#
_symmetry.space_group_name_H-M   'P 1'
#
loop_
_entity.id
_entity.type
_entity.pdbx_description
1 polymer ?
#
loop_
_entity_poly.entity_id
_entity_poly.type
_entity_poly.pdbx_seq_one_letter_code
_entity_poly.pdbx_strand_id
1 'polypeptide(L)' 'MFAQALGDHKIPFELHIFPYGRHGLGLANLESSYDKPEKVIPEVQSWPELFARWAKQIFSENV' A
#
# COMPACT_ATOMS: atom_id res chain seq x y z
N MET A 1 4.62 -15.82 7.51
CA MET A 1 4.05 -14.48 7.16
C MET A 1 3.56 -14.53 5.73
N PHE A 2 2.48 -13.82 5.36
CA PHE A 2 1.89 -13.92 4.02
C PHE A 2 2.89 -13.63 2.88
N ALA A 3 3.66 -12.54 2.98
CA ALA A 3 4.69 -12.20 1.98
C ALA A 3 5.78 -13.28 1.82
N GLN A 4 6.17 -13.92 2.93
CA GLN A 4 7.12 -15.05 2.88
C GLN A 4 6.54 -16.21 2.06
N ALA A 5 5.30 -16.59 2.30
CA ALA A 5 4.65 -17.69 1.58
C ALA A 5 4.52 -17.41 0.08
N LEU A 6 4.25 -16.15 -0.31
CA LEU A 6 4.25 -15.74 -1.72
C LEU A 6 5.65 -15.89 -2.36
N GLY A 7 6.69 -15.44 -1.65
CA GLY A 7 8.08 -15.59 -2.07
C GLY A 7 8.50 -17.06 -2.23
N ASP A 8 8.17 -17.90 -1.25
CA ASP A 8 8.48 -19.34 -1.27
C ASP A 8 7.84 -20.06 -2.48
N HIS A 9 6.67 -19.60 -2.92
CA HIS A 9 5.94 -20.15 -4.07
C HIS A 9 6.18 -19.38 -5.38
N LYS A 10 7.13 -18.43 -5.40
CA LYS A 10 7.48 -17.61 -6.58
C LYS A 10 6.29 -16.85 -7.18
N ILE A 11 5.34 -16.44 -6.36
CA ILE A 11 4.23 -15.58 -6.78
C ILE A 11 4.73 -14.12 -6.75
N PRO A 12 4.66 -13.36 -7.86
CA PRO A 12 5.10 -11.96 -7.87
C PRO A 12 4.32 -11.08 -6.89
N PHE A 13 5.01 -10.25 -6.10
CA PHE A 13 4.40 -9.29 -5.19
C PHE A 13 5.32 -8.09 -4.92
N GLU A 14 4.73 -7.02 -4.39
CA GLU A 14 5.42 -5.84 -3.86
C GLU A 14 4.96 -5.59 -2.42
N LEU A 15 5.88 -5.23 -1.52
CA LEU A 15 5.61 -5.05 -0.10
C LEU A 15 6.16 -3.72 0.40
N HIS A 16 5.28 -2.89 0.97
CA HIS A 16 5.63 -1.64 1.65
C HIS A 16 5.26 -1.74 3.12
N ILE A 17 6.24 -1.56 4.00
CA ILE A 17 6.04 -1.50 5.45
C ILE A 17 6.35 -0.08 5.91
N PHE A 18 5.31 0.67 6.25
CA PHE A 18 5.47 2.01 6.81
C PHE A 18 5.76 1.91 8.31
N PRO A 19 6.69 2.71 8.86
CA PRO A 19 7.13 2.58 10.25
C PRO A 19 6.07 3.01 11.27
N TYR A 20 5.09 3.81 10.85
CA TYR A 20 4.07 4.39 11.74
C TYR A 20 2.68 4.39 11.10
N GLY A 21 1.65 4.41 11.95
CA GLY A 21 0.24 4.51 11.58
C GLY A 21 -0.65 3.48 12.26
N ARG A 22 -1.82 3.90 12.73
CA ARG A 22 -2.81 2.98 13.34
C ARG A 22 -3.49 2.12 12.28
N HIS A 23 -4.18 1.07 12.70
CA HIS A 23 -5.02 0.30 11.79
C HIS A 23 -6.16 1.16 11.20
N GLY A 24 -6.53 0.89 9.94
CA GLY A 24 -7.68 1.52 9.28
C GLY A 24 -7.45 2.98 8.87
N LEU A 25 -6.34 3.27 8.17
CA LEU A 25 -6.00 4.62 7.68
C LEU A 25 -6.71 5.02 6.39
N GLY A 26 -7.21 4.08 5.60
CA GLY A 26 -7.73 4.39 4.26
C GLY A 26 -6.65 5.01 3.38
N LEU A 27 -6.87 6.26 2.95
CA LEU A 27 -5.89 7.03 2.16
C LEU A 27 -4.90 7.81 3.04
N ALA A 28 -5.04 7.77 4.37
CA ALA A 28 -4.21 8.50 5.33
C ALA A 28 -4.19 10.02 5.09
N ASN A 29 -5.26 10.56 4.51
CA ASN A 29 -5.48 11.97 4.21
C ASN A 29 -6.75 12.48 4.92
N LEU A 30 -7.13 13.74 4.67
CA LEU A 30 -8.29 14.36 5.32
C LEU A 30 -9.58 13.60 5.02
N GLU A 31 -9.77 13.15 3.79
CA GLU A 31 -10.96 12.46 3.30
C GLU A 31 -11.21 11.11 4.01
N SER A 32 -10.15 10.46 4.47
CA SER A 32 -10.20 9.17 5.20
C SER A 32 -9.92 9.31 6.70
N SER A 33 -9.73 10.54 7.19
CA SER A 33 -9.41 10.81 8.59
C SER A 33 -10.61 10.72 9.53
N TYR A 34 -11.85 10.86 9.04
CA TYR A 34 -13.05 10.97 9.88
C TYR A 34 -12.91 12.06 10.96
N ASP A 35 -12.42 13.23 10.57
CA ASP A 35 -12.15 14.40 11.44
C ASP A 35 -11.12 14.13 12.55
N LYS A 36 -10.22 13.15 12.35
CA LYS A 36 -9.15 12.79 13.28
C LYS A 36 -7.78 13.15 12.71
N PRO A 37 -7.16 14.28 13.10
CA PRO A 37 -5.89 14.73 12.55
C PRO A 37 -4.77 13.69 12.67
N GLU A 38 -4.77 12.85 13.71
CA GLU A 38 -3.78 11.79 13.92
C GLU A 38 -3.85 10.66 12.89
N LYS A 39 -4.90 10.63 12.05
CA LYS A 39 -5.03 9.70 10.92
C LYS A 39 -4.50 10.26 9.60
N VAL A 40 -4.11 11.55 9.56
CA VAL A 40 -3.44 12.15 8.41
C VAL A 40 -1.95 11.85 8.53
N ILE A 41 -1.44 10.94 7.71
CA ILE A 41 -0.05 10.45 7.78
C ILE A 41 0.58 10.57 6.38
N PRO A 42 1.26 11.68 6.07
CA PRO A 42 1.80 11.96 4.73
C PRO A 42 2.66 10.83 4.15
N GLU A 43 3.42 10.14 4.99
CA GLU A 43 4.31 9.04 4.59
C GLU A 43 3.54 7.85 3.99
N VAL A 44 2.32 7.61 4.46
CA VAL A 44 1.47 6.49 4.01
C VAL A 44 0.68 6.86 2.75
N GLN A 45 0.44 8.15 2.49
CA GLN A 45 -0.38 8.62 1.36
C GLN A 45 0.18 8.23 -0.02
N SER A 46 1.44 7.80 -0.09
CA SER A 46 2.08 7.30 -1.32
C SER A 46 1.59 5.92 -1.77
N TRP A 47 0.93 5.14 -0.90
CA TRP A 47 0.56 3.75 -1.19
C TRP A 47 -0.35 3.57 -2.43
N PRO A 48 -1.34 4.44 -2.73
CA PRO A 48 -2.17 4.26 -3.92
C PRO A 48 -1.37 4.41 -5.22
N GLU A 49 -0.37 5.29 -5.24
CA GLU A 49 0.49 5.47 -6.40
C GLU A 49 1.50 4.32 -6.54
N LEU A 50 2.06 3.82 -5.43
CA LEU A 50 2.86 2.60 -5.42
C LEU A 50 2.06 1.42 -5.99
N PHE A 51 0.83 1.22 -5.51
CA PHE A 51 -0.08 0.19 -6.02
C PHE A 51 -0.39 0.39 -7.51
N ALA A 52 -0.70 1.62 -7.95
CA ALA A 52 -1.00 1.89 -9.35
C ALA A 52 0.19 1.59 -10.28
N ARG A 53 1.43 1.89 -9.85
CA ARG A 53 2.64 1.54 -10.60
C ARG A 53 2.84 0.03 -10.69
N TRP A 54 2.73 -0.66 -9.56
CA TRP A 54 2.85 -2.12 -9.50
C TRP A 54 1.77 -2.83 -10.32
N ALA A 55 0.50 -2.41 -10.20
CA ALA A 55 -0.60 -2.97 -10.96
C ALA A 55 -0.39 -2.80 -12.48
N LYS A 56 0.06 -1.62 -12.91
CA LYS A 56 0.44 -1.42 -14.31
C LYS A 56 1.56 -2.36 -14.73
N GLN A 57 2.62 -2.52 -13.95
CA GLN A 57 3.71 -3.45 -14.29
C GLN A 57 3.21 -4.89 -14.47
N ILE A 58 2.36 -5.39 -13.56
CA ILE A 58 1.86 -6.76 -13.64
C ILE A 58 0.83 -6.97 -14.76
N PHE A 59 0.02 -5.96 -15.10
CA PHE A 59 -1.01 -6.08 -16.12
C PHE A 59 -0.59 -5.57 -17.51
N SER A 60 0.51 -4.82 -17.61
CA SER A 60 1.06 -4.33 -18.89
C SER A 60 2.04 -5.30 -19.55
N GLU A 61 2.40 -6.43 -18.92
CA GLU A 61 3.15 -7.54 -19.55
C GLU A 61 2.32 -8.37 -20.57
N ASN A 62 1.30 -7.77 -21.20
CA ASN A 62 0.51 -8.38 -22.29
C ASN A 62 0.47 -7.51 -23.57
N VAL A 63 1.50 -6.70 -23.83
CA VAL A 63 1.71 -6.02 -25.13
C VAL A 63 3.01 -6.48 -25.76
#